data_AF-A0A399QPN0-F1
#
_entry.id   AF-A0A399QPN0-F1
#
_cell.length_a   1.000
_cell.length_b   1.000
_cell.length_c   1.000
_cell.angle_alpha   90.00
_cell.angle_beta   90.00
_cell.angle_gamma   90.00
#
_symmetry.space_group_name_H-M   'P 1'
#
loop_
_entity.id
_entity.type
_entity.pdbx_description
1 polymer ?
#
loop_
_entity_poly.entity_id
_entity_poly.type
_entity_poly.pdbx_seq_one_letter_code
_entity_poly.pdbx_strand_id
1 'polypeptide(L)'
;MKFPVSVLLAGFILAACDGSSGDRRAIMKFCETEVGMEAAECECLTDAAEETLDDELFAKFADIARNGGEEEISIPGNSAREQEQIFAFIFEAAPRCAFGQE
;
A
#
# COMPACT_ATOMS: atom_id res chain seq x y z
N MET A 1 -28.89 -46.95 15.23
CA MET A 1 -27.67 -47.37 14.52
C MET A 1 -26.69 -46.21 14.58
N LYS A 2 -25.43 -46.54 14.85
CA LYS A 2 -24.33 -45.66 15.27
C LYS A 2 -23.42 -45.50 14.06
N PHE A 3 -23.16 -44.28 13.59
CA PHE A 3 -22.09 -44.00 12.62
C PHE A 3 -21.03 -43.12 13.29
N PRO A 4 -19.76 -43.56 13.31
CA PRO A 4 -18.67 -42.91 14.05
C PRO A 4 -17.80 -42.00 13.16
N VAL A 5 -17.10 -41.06 13.83
CA VAL A 5 -15.69 -40.66 13.63
C VAL A 5 -15.23 -40.41 12.18
N SER A 6 -14.85 -39.16 11.86
CA SER A 6 -13.45 -38.81 11.52
C SER A 6 -13.30 -37.31 11.20
N VAL A 7 -12.44 -36.67 12.00
CA VAL A 7 -11.35 -35.76 11.59
C VAL A 7 -11.60 -34.83 10.40
N LEU A 8 -11.54 -33.51 10.65
CA LEU A 8 -10.64 -32.63 9.92
C LEU A 8 -10.39 -31.34 10.73
N LEU A 9 -9.16 -31.24 11.24
CA LEU A 9 -8.50 -29.98 11.53
C LEU A 9 -8.45 -29.14 10.24
N ALA A 10 -8.98 -27.92 10.31
CA ALA A 10 -8.53 -26.76 9.54
C ALA A 10 -8.89 -25.56 10.42
N GLY A 11 -7.96 -24.86 11.07
CA GLY A 11 -6.83 -24.25 10.41
C GLY A 11 -7.34 -23.07 9.58
N PHE A 12 -7.81 -22.02 10.24
CA PHE A 12 -7.99 -20.68 9.64
C PHE A 12 -7.13 -19.74 10.49
N ILE A 13 -5.82 -19.68 10.25
CA ILE A 13 -5.14 -18.91 9.19
C ILE A 13 -5.37 -17.41 9.41
N LEU A 14 -4.38 -16.81 10.08
CA LEU A 14 -3.80 -15.49 9.80
C LEU A 14 -4.77 -14.34 9.50
N ALA A 15 -5.42 -13.81 10.53
CA ALA A 15 -5.99 -12.45 10.51
C ALA A 15 -4.90 -11.35 10.58
N ALA A 16 -3.75 -11.57 9.94
CA ALA A 16 -2.59 -10.68 9.96
C ALA A 16 -1.95 -10.47 8.57
N CYS A 17 -2.57 -10.94 7.49
CA CYS A 17 -2.12 -10.69 6.11
C CYS A 17 -3.13 -9.89 5.27
N ASP A 18 -4.08 -9.19 5.91
CA ASP A 18 -5.10 -8.41 5.19
C ASP A 18 -4.69 -6.93 5.00
N GLY A 19 -3.76 -6.41 5.81
CA GLY A 19 -3.30 -5.01 5.76
C GLY A 19 -2.58 -4.67 4.45
N SER A 20 -1.51 -5.40 4.12
CA SER A 20 -0.67 -5.11 2.94
C SER A 20 -1.45 -5.17 1.62
N SER A 21 -2.40 -6.11 1.46
CA SER A 21 -3.22 -6.18 0.25
C SER A 21 -4.21 -5.01 0.11
N GLY A 22 -4.71 -4.49 1.23
CA GLY A 22 -5.59 -3.32 1.29
C GLY A 22 -4.83 -2.00 1.13
N ASP A 23 -3.59 -1.95 1.61
CA ASP A 23 -2.68 -0.80 1.49
C ASP A 23 -2.23 -0.61 0.05
N ARG A 24 -1.75 -1.68 -0.59
CA ARG A 24 -1.42 -1.69 -2.02
C ARG A 24 -2.57 -1.19 -2.88
N ARG A 25 -3.78 -1.70 -2.64
CA ARG A 25 -4.98 -1.29 -3.39
C ARG A 25 -5.31 0.19 -3.20
N ALA A 26 -5.09 0.74 -2.01
CA ALA A 26 -5.34 2.15 -1.75
C ALA A 26 -4.38 3.04 -2.53
N ILE A 27 -3.08 2.71 -2.52
CA ILE A 27 -2.04 3.44 -3.26
C ILE A 27 -2.32 3.36 -4.77
N MET A 28 -2.56 2.17 -5.30
CA MET A 28 -2.90 1.95 -6.72
C MET A 28 -4.10 2.80 -7.14
N LYS A 29 -5.19 2.76 -6.35
CA LYS A 29 -6.40 3.53 -6.65
C LYS A 29 -6.11 5.02 -6.66
N PHE A 30 -5.42 5.55 -5.64
CA PHE A 30 -5.08 6.97 -5.57
C PHE A 30 -4.21 7.42 -6.75
N CYS A 31 -3.21 6.62 -7.10
CA CYS A 31 -2.33 6.87 -8.23
C CYS A 31 -3.11 6.91 -9.57
N GLU A 32 -4.02 5.96 -9.79
CA GLU A 32 -4.83 5.93 -11.01
C GLU A 32 -5.89 7.04 -11.05
N THR A 33 -6.60 7.30 -9.94
CA THR A 33 -7.77 8.18 -9.94
C THR A 33 -7.48 9.64 -9.63
N GLU A 34 -6.56 9.90 -8.70
CA GLU A 34 -6.25 11.26 -8.24
C GLU A 34 -5.02 11.83 -8.95
N VAL A 35 -3.98 11.00 -9.14
CA VAL A 35 -2.76 11.43 -9.85
C VAL A 35 -2.92 11.32 -11.38
N GLY A 36 -3.69 10.33 -11.84
CA GLY A 36 -3.98 10.12 -13.27
C GLY A 36 -2.88 9.40 -14.04
N MET A 37 -2.09 8.57 -13.34
CA MET A 37 -1.07 7.70 -13.95
C MET A 37 -1.70 6.43 -14.52
N GLU A 38 -1.03 5.79 -15.48
CA GLU A 38 -1.47 4.51 -16.02
C GLU A 38 -1.30 3.38 -14.99
N ALA A 39 -2.12 2.34 -15.09
CA ALA A 39 -2.12 1.21 -14.14
C ALA A 39 -0.72 0.58 -13.99
N ALA A 40 0.05 0.45 -15.08
CA ALA A 40 1.40 -0.10 -15.04
C ALA A 40 2.38 0.81 -14.29
N GLU A 41 2.25 2.13 -14.44
CA GLU A 41 3.08 3.12 -13.74
C GLU A 41 2.76 3.14 -12.25
N CYS A 42 1.48 3.03 -11.89
CA CYS A 42 1.03 2.90 -10.52
C CYS A 42 1.49 1.59 -9.88
N GLU A 43 1.49 0.49 -10.64
CA GLU A 43 2.02 -0.81 -10.20
C GLU A 43 3.51 -0.68 -9.90
N CYS A 44 4.29 -0.10 -10.80
CA CYS A 44 5.71 0.19 -10.57
C CYS A 44 5.94 1.04 -9.31
N LEU A 45 5.17 2.11 -9.11
CA LEU A 45 5.32 2.98 -7.95
C LEU A 45 4.99 2.23 -6.65
N THR A 46 3.94 1.42 -6.67
CA THR A 46 3.50 0.67 -5.50
C THR A 46 4.47 -0.47 -5.16
N ASP A 47 5.01 -1.15 -6.17
CA ASP A 47 6.08 -2.15 -5.99
C ASP A 47 7.34 -1.51 -5.41
N ALA A 48 7.79 -0.38 -5.97
CA ALA A 48 8.93 0.35 -5.44
C ALA A 48 8.71 0.79 -3.98
N ALA A 49 7.46 1.10 -3.61
CA ALA A 49 7.11 1.46 -2.24
C ALA A 49 7.20 0.25 -1.31
N GLU A 50 6.66 -0.91 -1.72
CA GLU A 50 6.78 -2.17 -0.95
C GLU A 50 8.23 -2.62 -0.76
N GLU A 51 9.10 -2.36 -1.75
CA GLU A 51 10.51 -2.75 -1.68
C GLU A 51 11.38 -1.78 -0.87
N THR A 52 11.02 -0.49 -0.85
CA THR A 52 11.87 0.57 -0.28
C THR A 52 11.41 1.04 1.09
N LEU A 53 10.10 1.17 1.30
CA LEU A 53 9.52 1.61 2.56
C LEU A 53 9.38 0.42 3.50
N ASP A 54 9.58 0.64 4.79
CA ASP A 54 9.20 -0.36 5.78
C ASP A 54 7.66 -0.47 5.88
N ASP A 55 7.19 -1.56 6.51
CA ASP A 55 5.76 -1.85 6.63
C ASP A 55 4.97 -0.69 7.25
N GLU A 56 5.57 0.06 8.18
CA GLU A 56 4.92 1.20 8.83
C GLU A 56 4.80 2.38 7.87
N LEU A 57 5.87 2.76 7.17
CA LEU A 57 5.86 3.81 6.17
C LEU A 57 4.97 3.47 4.98
N PHE A 58 4.93 2.21 4.56
CA PHE A 58 4.04 1.73 3.51
C PHE A 58 2.57 1.86 3.91
N ALA A 59 2.20 1.44 5.12
CA ALA A 59 0.85 1.60 5.64
C ALA A 59 0.46 3.10 5.74
N LYS A 60 1.40 3.94 6.17
CA LYS A 60 1.22 5.40 6.24
C LYS A 60 1.04 6.04 4.88
N PHE A 61 1.75 5.55 3.86
CA PHE A 61 1.56 5.98 2.48
C PHE A 61 0.17 5.58 1.96
N ALA A 62 -0.27 4.35 2.26
CA ALA A 62 -1.63 3.94 1.95
C ALA A 62 -2.70 4.79 2.66
N ASP A 63 -2.46 5.20 3.90
CA ASP A 63 -3.35 6.13 4.60
C ASP A 63 -3.38 7.52 3.96
N ILE A 64 -2.24 8.05 3.51
CA ILE A 64 -2.18 9.29 2.70
C ILE A 64 -3.05 9.12 1.43
N ALA A 65 -2.86 8.02 0.71
CA ALA A 65 -3.60 7.71 -0.51
C ALA A 65 -5.12 7.59 -0.27
N ARG A 66 -5.55 6.97 0.84
CA ARG A 66 -6.97 6.86 1.23
C ARG A 66 -7.62 8.22 1.49
N ASN A 67 -6.84 9.17 2.00
CA ASN A 67 -7.30 10.52 2.31
C ASN A 67 -7.09 11.51 1.16
N GLY A 68 -6.81 11.03 -0.06
CA GLY A 68 -6.73 11.87 -1.25
C GLY A 68 -5.44 12.69 -1.36
N GLY A 69 -4.38 12.32 -0.65
CA GLY A 69 -3.07 12.96 -0.81
C GLY A 69 -2.99 14.38 -0.28
N GLU A 70 -3.91 14.81 0.59
CA GLU A 70 -3.88 16.14 1.19
C GLU A 70 -2.57 16.35 1.98
N GLU A 71 -1.70 17.22 1.46
CA GLU A 71 -0.35 17.54 2.00
C GLU A 71 -0.38 18.22 3.38
N GLU A 72 -1.51 18.74 3.85
CA GLU A 72 -1.50 19.82 4.84
C GLU A 72 -2.28 19.57 6.13
N ILE A 73 -3.02 18.47 6.25
CA ILE A 73 -3.82 18.21 7.46
C ILE A 73 -3.26 17.00 8.16
N SER A 74 -2.16 17.20 8.92
CA SER A 74 -1.65 16.33 9.99
C SER A 74 -2.37 14.98 10.04
N ILE A 75 -2.00 14.06 9.14
CA ILE A 75 -2.64 12.75 9.10
C ILE A 75 -2.40 12.11 10.46
N PRO A 76 -3.44 11.85 11.27
CA PRO A 76 -3.27 11.43 12.64
C PRO A 76 -2.45 10.13 12.68
N GLY A 77 -1.23 10.19 13.23
CA GLY A 77 -0.31 9.05 13.29
C GLY A 77 0.97 9.19 12.47
N ASN A 78 1.06 10.17 11.56
CA ASN A 78 2.26 10.44 10.79
C ASN A 78 3.05 11.61 11.40
N SER A 79 4.31 11.37 11.78
CA SER A 79 5.23 12.45 12.09
C SER A 79 5.62 13.22 10.81
N ALA A 80 6.01 14.49 10.96
CA ALA A 80 6.48 15.29 9.83
C ALA A 80 7.66 14.64 9.10
N ARG A 81 8.52 13.92 9.84
CA ARG A 81 9.67 13.19 9.30
C ARG A 81 9.23 12.02 8.41
N GLU A 82 8.20 11.27 8.81
CA GLU A 82 7.71 10.12 8.03
C GLU A 82 6.99 10.58 6.77
N GLN A 83 6.23 11.68 6.85
CA GLN A 83 5.68 12.31 5.66
C GLN A 83 6.79 12.75 4.70
N GLU A 84 7.83 13.43 5.20
CA GLU A 84 8.98 13.84 4.38
C GLU A 84 9.63 12.63 3.68
N GLN A 85 9.77 11.50 4.37
CA GLN A 85 10.32 10.27 3.78
C GLN A 85 9.43 9.71 2.67
N ILE A 86 8.11 9.66 2.89
CA ILE A 86 7.15 9.17 1.89
C ILE A 86 7.15 10.10 0.66
N PHE A 87 7.13 11.42 0.86
CA PHE A 87 7.21 12.37 -0.25
C PHE A 87 8.53 12.27 -0.99
N ALA A 88 9.66 12.18 -0.29
CA ALA A 88 10.97 12.01 -0.91
C ALA A 88 11.03 10.74 -1.77
N PHE A 89 10.47 9.64 -1.29
CA PHE A 89 10.30 8.41 -2.06
C PHE A 89 9.46 8.65 -3.32
N ILE A 90 8.28 9.27 -3.21
CA ILE A 90 7.40 9.55 -4.36
C ILE A 90 8.12 10.41 -5.40
N PHE A 91 8.81 11.47 -4.98
CA PHE A 91 9.57 12.35 -5.87
C PHE A 91 10.69 11.63 -6.63
N GLU A 92 11.31 10.61 -6.03
CA GLU A 92 12.33 9.81 -6.69
C GLU A 92 11.74 8.72 -7.59
N ALA A 93 10.73 8.00 -7.11
CA ALA A 93 10.18 6.81 -7.75
C ALA A 93 9.16 7.13 -8.85
N ALA A 94 8.28 8.12 -8.65
CA ALA A 94 7.20 8.40 -9.59
C ALA A 94 7.71 8.79 -10.99
N PRO A 95 8.73 9.66 -11.16
CA PRO A 95 9.28 9.94 -12.49
C PRO A 95 9.92 8.70 -13.14
N ARG A 96 10.57 7.84 -12.36
CA ARG A 96 11.15 6.60 -12.87
C ARG A 96 10.07 5.64 -13.36
N CYS A 97 8.95 5.55 -12.65
CA CYS A 97 7.83 4.70 -13.03
C CYS A 97 6.96 5.28 -14.16
N ALA A 98 6.87 6.60 -14.28
CA ALA A 98 6.13 7.26 -15.35
C ALA A 98 6.91 7.29 -16.69
N PHE A 99 8.24 7.34 -16.64
CA PHE A 99 9.07 7.54 -17.85
C PHE A 99 10.07 6.40 -18.13
N GLY A 100 10.23 5.45 -17.21
CA GLY A 100 11.26 4.41 -17.29
C GLY A 100 10.78 3.02 -17.68
N GLN A 101 9.52 2.86 -18.12
CA GLN A 101 8.92 1.56 -18.48
C GLN A 101 9.08 1.19 -19.97
N GLU A 102 10.07 1.79 -20.67
CA GLU A 102 10.38 1.48 -22.08
C GLU A 102 11.01 0.09 -22.29
#